data_AF-A0A6P6PW88-F1
#
_entry.id   AF-A0A6P6PW88-F1
#
_cell.length_a   1.000
_cell.length_b   1.000
_cell.length_c   1.000
_cell.angle_alpha   90.00
_cell.angle_beta   90.00
_cell.angle_gamma   90.00
#
_symmetry.space_group_name_H-M   'P 1'
#
loop_
_entity.id
_entity.type
_entity.pdbx_description
1 polymer ?
#
loop_
_entity_poly.entity_id
_entity_poly.type
_entity_poly.pdbx_seq_one_letter_code
_entity_poly.pdbx_strand_id
1 'polypeptide(L)'
;MYCCMLRSFHIKRNKLIQLTRASFSQNPQSWDTSSKLFSRTTYRCTHSPVSGSLWQPLTHRTHQPAASSCCMSSTVHRRRLPSAFPVIDGELHPVHRHVYEANLRNSLICQQKYLEHKEKIMKGGGENAIARHTLRNRKVLVRDRLRMLLDDEDYLELSPFAGLGLPYGDIPSAGCLTGIGKINGLWCVFIANDATVKGGTAYPITVKKQLRAQVVAMQNRLPSVYLVDSGGAFLPLQSEIFPDSNHGGRTFFNEAVMSAMKIPQVAVVCGSCTAGGAYVPTMSEEAVIVHRIGTIFLGGPPLVKAATGEEVSPEDLGGARLHSEVSGCVDHFAAAEIEAYECTRNIISTLNYELPEEDSTQAEEPLYNVDDLMGLAPHCYNHSMDVRLIVSRLTDGSRFQEFKARYGTPLLTGFARIEGHQVGIVANNGELTYEASLKGSHFVQLCDQRDIPLIFLQNTAPEPAHTFSQTKAESNTNRLKAQGSMMSAVACASVPKITVVIGGCHGGESYAMCGRAFDPNFLFLWPNARVSILAPGHSDTFVQTEEEITQINEMLEEESSAFFSTGRLWDDGVILPQDTRKVLSKCLKIIKQQEYQMSREKMRTPLLRL
;
A
#
# COMPACT_ATOMS: atom_id res chain seq x y z
N MET A 1 12.46 -19.56 -22.65
CA MET A 1 12.81 -18.33 -21.91
C MET A 1 13.64 -18.60 -20.65
N TYR A 2 13.22 -19.50 -19.76
CA TYR A 2 13.91 -19.79 -18.48
C TYR A 2 15.40 -20.21 -18.61
N CYS A 3 15.75 -21.21 -19.45
CA CYS A 3 17.15 -21.60 -19.66
C CYS A 3 18.03 -20.51 -20.31
N CYS A 4 17.45 -19.62 -21.13
CA CYS A 4 18.22 -18.54 -21.77
C CYS A 4 18.52 -17.40 -20.80
N MET A 5 17.61 -17.10 -19.85
CA MET A 5 17.82 -16.02 -18.87
C MET A 5 18.97 -16.34 -17.90
N LEU A 6 19.04 -17.56 -17.37
CA LEU A 6 20.12 -17.96 -16.44
C LEU A 6 21.51 -17.91 -17.10
N ARG A 7 21.62 -18.33 -18.38
CA ARG A 7 22.89 -18.21 -19.13
C ARG A 7 23.30 -16.75 -19.40
N SER A 8 22.34 -15.84 -19.62
CA SER A 8 22.65 -14.41 -19.85
C SER A 8 23.03 -13.64 -18.59
N PHE A 9 22.55 -14.04 -17.40
CA PHE A 9 22.95 -13.42 -16.12
C PHE A 9 24.44 -13.61 -15.81
N HIS A 10 25.02 -14.76 -16.21
CA HIS A 10 26.43 -15.06 -16.00
C HIS A 10 27.40 -14.09 -16.69
N ILE A 11 27.01 -13.54 -17.85
CA ILE A 11 27.86 -12.66 -18.66
C ILE A 11 27.93 -11.24 -18.07
N LYS A 12 26.91 -10.79 -17.34
CA LYS A 12 26.85 -9.42 -16.81
C LYS A 12 27.56 -9.24 -15.46
N ARG A 13 27.58 -10.25 -14.59
CA ARG A 13 28.15 -10.13 -13.23
C ARG A 13 29.68 -9.96 -13.23
N ASN A 14 30.38 -10.56 -14.19
CA ASN A 14 31.85 -10.43 -14.31
C ASN A 14 32.32 -9.03 -14.77
N LYS A 15 31.45 -8.20 -15.35
CA LYS A 15 31.82 -6.83 -15.75
C LYS A 15 31.61 -5.78 -14.66
N LEU A 16 30.77 -6.04 -13.65
CA LEU A 16 30.42 -5.04 -12.63
C LEU A 16 31.39 -5.00 -11.43
N ILE A 17 32.14 -6.08 -11.19
CA ILE A 17 32.99 -6.22 -10.00
C ILE A 17 34.36 -5.52 -10.14
N GLN A 18 34.75 -5.10 -11.36
CA GLN A 18 36.05 -4.43 -11.58
C GLN A 18 36.04 -2.89 -11.45
N LEU A 19 34.90 -2.24 -11.21
CA LEU A 19 34.80 -0.77 -11.31
C LEU A 19 34.52 0.00 -10.00
N THR A 20 34.50 -0.64 -8.83
CA THR A 20 34.11 0.01 -7.56
C THR A 20 35.16 -0.01 -6.44
N ARG A 21 36.45 -0.13 -6.78
CA ARG A 21 37.56 0.10 -5.83
C ARG A 21 38.52 1.17 -6.33
N ALA A 22 38.12 2.43 -6.24
CA ALA A 22 39.05 3.55 -6.21
C ALA A 22 38.42 4.78 -5.57
N SER A 23 39.06 5.29 -4.49
CA SER A 23 38.96 6.66 -3.96
C SER A 23 37.66 7.01 -3.18
N PHE A 24 37.64 7.62 -1.99
CA PHE A 24 38.52 8.59 -1.33
C PHE A 24 38.40 8.53 0.22
N SER A 25 39.50 8.82 0.93
CA SER A 25 39.53 9.20 2.36
C SER A 25 39.76 10.73 2.48
N GLN A 26 39.17 11.36 3.51
CA GLN A 26 39.76 12.37 4.41
C GLN A 26 38.69 13.28 5.08
N ASN A 27 38.80 13.39 6.39
CA ASN A 27 38.28 14.43 7.30
C ASN A 27 39.49 15.38 7.60
N PRO A 28 39.38 16.62 8.16
CA PRO A 28 38.76 16.84 9.49
C PRO A 28 38.24 18.27 9.87
N GLN A 29 37.69 18.37 11.10
CA GLN A 29 37.73 19.49 12.10
C GLN A 29 36.91 20.79 11.84
N SER A 30 35.86 21.12 12.62
CA SER A 30 35.72 21.58 14.04
C SER A 30 35.91 23.09 14.23
N TRP A 31 34.88 23.83 14.70
CA TRP A 31 35.01 25.07 15.51
C TRP A 31 33.79 25.25 16.40
N ASP A 32 34.03 25.92 17.53
CA ASP A 32 33.36 25.81 18.82
C ASP A 32 32.74 27.16 19.25
N THR A 33 31.77 27.09 20.17
CA THR A 33 31.37 28.10 21.19
C THR A 33 31.05 29.56 20.82
N SER A 34 29.86 30.05 21.21
CA SER A 34 29.66 30.82 22.47
C SER A 34 28.45 31.79 22.46
N SER A 35 27.71 31.69 23.58
CA SER A 35 26.80 32.61 24.28
C SER A 35 26.74 34.11 23.89
N LYS A 36 25.53 34.71 24.02
CA LYS A 36 25.25 35.75 25.03
C LYS A 36 23.77 36.14 25.13
N LEU A 37 23.36 36.36 26.38
CA LEU A 37 22.10 36.91 26.87
C LEU A 37 21.78 38.29 26.29
N PHE A 38 20.50 38.64 26.18
CA PHE A 38 20.00 39.93 26.67
C PHE A 38 18.53 39.85 27.13
N SER A 39 18.29 40.48 28.26
CA SER A 39 17.05 40.70 28.99
C SER A 39 16.11 41.72 28.33
N ARG A 40 14.79 41.61 28.55
CA ARG A 40 13.94 42.67 29.14
C ARG A 40 12.47 42.25 29.30
N THR A 41 11.97 42.44 30.53
CA THR A 41 10.66 42.95 31.01
C THR A 41 9.86 43.76 29.95
N THR A 42 8.53 43.89 29.91
CA THR A 42 7.34 43.79 30.81
C THR A 42 6.12 44.01 29.86
N TYR A 43 4.93 43.43 30.00
CA TYR A 43 3.79 43.96 30.78
C TYR A 43 2.59 43.02 30.61
N ARG A 44 1.87 42.78 31.71
CA ARG A 44 0.47 42.31 31.72
C ARG A 44 -0.45 43.50 31.42
N CYS A 45 -1.59 43.25 30.77
CA CYS A 45 -2.88 43.63 31.32
C CYS A 45 -4.03 42.87 30.65
N THR A 46 -4.95 42.46 31.50
CA THR A 46 -6.22 41.75 31.30
C THR A 46 -7.32 42.70 30.84
N HIS A 47 -8.33 42.20 30.12
CA HIS A 47 -9.74 42.24 30.54
C HIS A 47 -10.66 41.60 29.49
N SER A 48 -11.52 40.71 29.99
CA SER A 48 -12.74 40.15 29.37
C SER A 48 -13.96 40.96 29.90
N PRO A 49 -15.22 40.51 29.72
CA PRO A 49 -16.07 40.51 28.51
C PRO A 49 -17.44 41.20 28.78
N VAL A 50 -18.23 41.55 27.76
CA VAL A 50 -19.68 41.80 27.98
C VAL A 50 -20.54 41.38 26.78
N SER A 51 -21.66 40.77 27.16
CA SER A 51 -22.81 40.16 26.50
C SER A 51 -23.86 41.10 25.89
N GLY A 52 -24.80 40.50 25.12
CA GLY A 52 -26.20 40.94 24.99
C GLY A 52 -26.59 41.35 23.55
N SER A 53 -27.30 40.53 22.76
CA SER A 53 -28.72 40.12 22.82
C SER A 53 -29.66 41.00 21.98
N LEU A 54 -30.33 40.33 21.03
CA LEU A 54 -31.61 40.61 20.35
C LEU A 54 -31.80 41.95 19.61
N TRP A 55 -32.33 41.87 18.38
CA TRP A 55 -33.66 42.35 17.98
C TRP A 55 -33.85 42.14 16.46
N GLN A 56 -34.93 41.44 16.08
CA GLN A 56 -35.51 41.43 14.73
C GLN A 56 -36.51 42.59 14.59
N PRO A 57 -36.80 43.03 13.35
CA PRO A 57 -38.20 43.16 12.98
C PRO A 57 -38.56 42.69 11.55
N LEU A 58 -39.72 42.01 11.50
CA LEU A 58 -40.77 41.98 10.47
C LEU A 58 -40.51 42.59 9.08
N THR A 59 -40.88 41.85 8.02
CA THR A 59 -41.90 42.28 7.04
C THR A 59 -42.35 41.17 6.07
N HIS A 60 -43.68 41.16 5.85
CA HIS A 60 -44.46 40.84 4.65
C HIS A 60 -44.39 39.50 3.88
N ARG A 61 -45.59 38.90 3.77
CA ARG A 61 -46.05 37.86 2.84
C ARG A 61 -45.99 38.34 1.38
N THR A 62 -45.56 37.47 0.47
CA THR A 62 -46.22 37.18 -0.81
C THR A 62 -45.76 35.84 -1.42
N HIS A 63 -46.74 35.00 -1.76
CA HIS A 63 -46.79 33.92 -2.76
C HIS A 63 -45.60 32.94 -2.99
N GLN A 64 -45.78 31.69 -2.54
CA GLN A 64 -45.15 30.48 -3.10
C GLN A 64 -46.22 29.60 -3.78
N PRO A 65 -45.95 28.98 -4.94
CA PRO A 65 -46.64 27.76 -5.36
C PRO A 65 -45.93 26.54 -4.74
N ALA A 66 -46.74 25.64 -4.17
CA ALA A 66 -46.30 24.40 -3.56
C ALA A 66 -45.77 23.42 -4.62
N ALA A 67 -44.48 23.07 -4.53
CA ALA A 67 -43.93 21.85 -5.08
C ALA A 67 -43.51 20.96 -3.90
N SER A 68 -44.42 20.12 -3.45
CA SER A 68 -44.12 19.07 -2.48
C SER A 68 -43.35 17.94 -3.18
N SER A 69 -42.04 18.07 -3.31
CA SER A 69 -41.17 16.88 -3.44
C SER A 69 -40.89 16.39 -2.02
N CYS A 70 -41.77 15.53 -1.53
CA CYS A 70 -41.48 14.74 -0.33
C CYS A 70 -40.30 13.83 -0.68
N CYS A 71 -39.08 14.26 -0.34
CA CYS A 71 -37.89 13.45 -0.39
C CYS A 71 -38.03 12.35 0.66
N MET A 72 -38.72 11.27 0.30
CA MET A 72 -38.65 10.03 1.04
C MET A 72 -37.27 9.43 0.75
N SER A 73 -36.29 9.75 1.60
CA SER A 73 -35.13 8.89 1.79
C SER A 73 -35.64 7.62 2.46
N SER A 74 -36.15 6.68 1.66
CA SER A 74 -36.34 5.32 2.11
C SER A 74 -34.98 4.64 2.07
N THR A 75 -34.31 4.57 3.22
CA THR A 75 -33.17 3.67 3.43
C THR A 75 -33.68 2.25 3.26
N VAL A 76 -33.68 1.74 2.03
CA VAL A 76 -34.05 0.35 1.75
C VAL A 76 -32.91 -0.50 2.27
N HIS A 77 -33.01 -0.93 3.53
CA HIS A 77 -32.15 -2.01 4.04
C HIS A 77 -32.29 -3.20 3.07
N ARG A 78 -31.27 -3.41 2.23
CA ARG A 78 -31.21 -4.59 1.36
C ARG A 78 -31.13 -5.81 2.27
N ARG A 79 -32.28 -6.44 2.52
CA ARG A 79 -32.34 -7.75 3.19
C ARG A 79 -31.56 -8.74 2.32
N ARG A 80 -30.35 -9.10 2.77
CA ARG A 80 -29.53 -10.12 2.12
C ARG A 80 -30.18 -11.49 2.32
N LEU A 81 -30.00 -12.39 1.35
CA LEU A 81 -30.40 -13.78 1.51
C LEU A 81 -29.67 -14.39 2.73
N PRO A 82 -30.38 -15.12 3.62
CA PRO A 82 -29.72 -15.83 4.69
C PRO A 82 -28.80 -16.90 4.07
N SER A 83 -27.50 -16.84 4.36
CA SER A 83 -26.55 -17.85 3.93
C SER A 83 -26.35 -18.88 5.04
N ALA A 84 -26.87 -20.09 4.86
CA ALA A 84 -26.61 -21.23 5.73
C ALA A 84 -25.37 -22.01 5.23
N PHE A 85 -24.22 -21.34 5.14
CA PHE A 85 -22.98 -22.02 4.77
C PHE A 85 -22.61 -23.03 5.88
N PRO A 86 -22.16 -24.25 5.52
CA PRO A 86 -21.78 -25.25 6.50
C PRO A 86 -20.52 -24.79 7.24
N VAL A 87 -20.44 -25.16 8.52
CA VAL A 87 -19.21 -25.00 9.30
C VAL A 87 -18.16 -25.97 8.75
N ILE A 88 -16.97 -25.47 8.44
CA ILE A 88 -15.85 -26.32 8.05
C ILE A 88 -15.11 -26.80 9.28
N ASP A 89 -14.66 -28.05 9.22
CA ASP A 89 -13.83 -28.64 10.26
C ASP A 89 -12.47 -27.94 10.28
N GLY A 90 -12.22 -27.22 11.37
CA GLY A 90 -10.97 -26.52 11.66
C GLY A 90 -10.20 -27.12 12.84
N GLU A 91 -10.60 -28.32 13.31
CA GLU A 91 -9.98 -28.96 14.47
C GLU A 91 -8.53 -29.39 14.18
N LEU A 92 -7.63 -29.04 15.11
CA LEU A 92 -6.25 -29.49 15.07
C LEU A 92 -6.13 -30.89 15.65
N HIS A 93 -6.13 -31.90 14.78
CA HIS A 93 -5.96 -33.29 15.22
C HIS A 93 -4.57 -33.54 15.83
N PRO A 94 -4.46 -34.41 16.86
CA PRO A 94 -3.19 -34.71 17.53
C PRO A 94 -2.06 -35.17 16.59
N VAL A 95 -2.41 -35.83 15.47
CA VAL A 95 -1.43 -36.28 14.45
C VAL A 95 -0.65 -35.11 13.84
N HIS A 96 -1.24 -33.92 13.75
CA HIS A 96 -0.60 -32.74 13.17
C HIS A 96 0.12 -31.86 14.19
N ARG A 97 0.07 -32.19 15.49
CA ARG A 97 0.66 -31.36 16.55
C ARG A 97 2.15 -31.10 16.34
N HIS A 98 2.91 -32.10 15.91
CA HIS A 98 4.35 -31.95 15.65
C HIS A 98 4.65 -30.95 14.51
N VAL A 99 3.83 -30.94 13.45
CA VAL A 99 3.94 -29.98 12.33
C VAL A 99 3.58 -28.59 12.82
N TYR A 100 2.48 -28.46 13.56
CA TYR A 100 2.03 -27.20 14.14
C TYR A 100 3.09 -26.56 15.06
N GLU A 101 3.71 -27.35 15.93
CA GLU A 101 4.77 -26.88 16.84
C GLU A 101 6.05 -26.47 16.10
N ALA A 102 6.40 -27.14 15.00
CA ALA A 102 7.51 -26.72 14.15
C ALA A 102 7.22 -25.38 13.45
N ASN A 103 6.03 -25.24 12.87
CA ASN A 103 5.55 -24.02 12.24
C ASN A 103 5.49 -22.85 13.23
N LEU A 104 4.93 -23.08 14.42
CA LEU A 104 4.83 -22.04 15.46
C LEU A 104 6.21 -21.52 15.88
N ARG A 105 7.20 -22.41 16.07
CA ARG A 105 8.59 -22.01 16.37
C ARG A 105 9.16 -21.12 15.27
N ASN A 106 8.94 -21.47 14.00
CA ASN A 106 9.37 -20.64 12.88
C ASN A 106 8.67 -19.28 12.86
N SER A 107 7.35 -19.27 13.05
CA SER A 107 6.56 -18.04 13.06
C SER A 107 6.99 -17.07 14.15
N LEU A 108 7.37 -17.57 15.33
CA LEU A 108 7.95 -16.75 16.40
C LEU A 108 9.29 -16.10 15.98
N ILE A 109 10.16 -16.85 15.28
CA ILE A 109 11.42 -16.31 14.74
C ILE A 109 11.13 -15.22 13.69
N CYS A 110 10.20 -15.49 12.77
CA CYS A 110 9.84 -14.52 11.74
C CYS A 110 9.15 -13.29 12.32
N GLN A 111 8.34 -13.44 13.37
CA GLN A 111 7.71 -12.34 14.10
C GLN A 111 8.77 -11.47 14.79
N GLN A 112 9.79 -12.07 15.40
CA GLN A 112 10.89 -11.32 15.98
C GLN A 112 11.62 -10.46 14.93
N LYS A 113 11.94 -11.03 13.76
CA LYS A 113 12.52 -10.28 12.63
C LYS A 113 11.60 -9.15 12.14
N TYR A 114 10.29 -9.41 12.07
CA TYR A 114 9.30 -8.40 11.72
C TYR A 114 9.34 -7.22 12.71
N LEU A 115 9.40 -7.50 14.02
CA LEU A 115 9.46 -6.47 15.06
C LEU A 115 10.77 -5.67 15.01
N GLU A 116 11.90 -6.31 14.76
CA GLU A 116 13.20 -5.65 14.60
C GLU A 116 13.20 -4.68 13.41
N HIS A 117 12.69 -5.12 12.26
CA HIS A 117 12.53 -4.24 11.11
C HIS A 117 11.53 -3.12 11.39
N LYS A 118 10.44 -3.40 12.11
CA LYS A 118 9.45 -2.40 12.51
C LYS A 118 10.07 -1.34 13.43
N GLU A 119 10.87 -1.73 14.41
CA GLU A 119 11.56 -0.79 15.28
C GLU A 119 12.52 0.11 14.49
N LYS A 120 13.24 -0.47 13.53
CA LYS A 120 14.15 0.29 12.66
C LYS A 120 13.42 1.35 11.84
N ILE A 121 12.29 1.02 11.21
CA ILE A 121 11.53 1.99 10.41
C ILE A 121 10.92 3.10 11.26
N MET A 122 10.54 2.81 12.51
CA MET A 122 9.97 3.80 13.42
C MET A 122 10.96 4.91 13.81
N LYS A 123 12.27 4.68 13.63
CA LYS A 123 13.32 5.67 13.88
C LYS A 123 13.48 6.70 12.74
N GLY A 124 12.78 6.54 11.61
CA GLY A 124 12.84 7.46 10.46
C GLY A 124 14.30 7.71 10.02
N GLY A 125 14.68 8.97 9.87
CA GLY A 125 16.06 9.38 9.54
C GLY A 125 17.07 9.30 10.69
N GLY A 126 16.66 8.80 11.87
CA GLY A 126 17.46 8.76 13.09
C GLY A 126 17.41 10.05 13.93
N GLU A 127 17.92 9.98 15.15
CA GLU A 127 17.81 11.03 16.17
C GLU A 127 18.30 12.41 15.69
N ASN A 128 19.44 12.44 14.99
CA ASN A 128 20.00 13.69 14.45
C ASN A 128 19.11 14.34 13.38
N ALA A 129 18.44 13.53 12.55
CA ALA A 129 17.53 14.04 11.53
C ALA A 129 16.22 14.52 12.17
N ILE A 130 15.70 13.77 13.15
CA ILE A 130 14.52 14.13 13.93
C ILE A 130 14.75 15.45 14.68
N ALA A 131 15.88 15.61 15.37
CA ALA A 131 16.23 16.84 16.08
C ALA A 131 16.34 18.04 15.13
N ARG A 132 16.91 17.83 13.93
CA ARG A 132 16.96 18.88 12.90
C ARG A 132 15.57 19.26 12.40
N HIS A 133 14.71 18.29 12.16
CA HIS A 133 13.34 18.50 11.69
C HIS A 133 12.49 19.25 12.73
N THR A 134 12.56 18.82 13.98
CA THR A 134 11.71 19.32 15.07
C THR A 134 12.26 20.59 15.71
N LEU A 135 13.55 20.64 16.06
CA LEU A 135 14.13 21.76 16.81
C LEU A 135 14.59 22.91 15.91
N ARG A 136 15.24 22.58 14.79
CA ARG A 136 15.77 23.59 13.85
C ARG A 136 14.72 24.05 12.86
N ASN A 137 14.07 23.11 12.16
CA ASN A 137 13.08 23.44 11.14
C ASN A 137 11.68 23.71 11.72
N ARG A 138 11.45 23.39 13.00
CA ARG A 138 10.19 23.61 13.72
C ARG A 138 8.98 22.97 13.02
N LYS A 139 9.20 21.76 12.48
CA LYS A 139 8.18 20.97 11.80
C LYS A 139 7.75 19.77 12.64
N VAL A 140 6.50 19.37 12.49
CA VAL A 140 5.93 18.17 13.09
C VAL A 140 6.36 16.92 12.32
N LEU A 141 6.58 15.80 13.00
CA LEU A 141 6.98 14.55 12.38
C LEU A 141 5.82 13.94 11.56
N VAL A 142 6.15 13.23 10.49
CA VAL A 142 5.16 12.68 9.55
C VAL A 142 4.08 11.81 10.20
N ARG A 143 4.42 10.99 11.20
CA ARG A 143 3.43 10.16 11.93
C ARG A 143 2.52 11.01 12.80
N ASP A 144 3.04 12.08 13.41
CA ASP A 144 2.25 13.03 14.18
C ASP A 144 1.32 13.85 13.27
N ARG A 145 1.78 14.19 12.05
CA ARG A 145 0.94 14.81 11.00
C ARG A 145 -0.27 13.93 10.68
N LEU A 146 -0.06 12.63 10.50
CA LEU A 146 -1.14 11.68 10.24
C LEU A 146 -2.12 11.59 11.42
N ARG A 147 -1.65 11.63 12.67
CA ARG A 147 -2.54 11.65 13.86
C ARG A 147 -3.45 12.88 13.93
N MET A 148 -2.99 14.03 13.44
CA MET A 148 -3.80 15.24 13.39
C MET A 148 -4.80 15.23 12.22
N LEU A 149 -4.45 14.53 11.12
CA LEU A 149 -5.28 14.47 9.92
C LEU A 149 -6.37 13.40 9.99
N LEU A 150 -6.00 12.18 10.38
CA LEU A 150 -6.87 11.00 10.38
C LEU A 150 -7.84 11.02 11.57
N ASP A 151 -8.99 10.37 11.42
CA ASP A 151 -10.00 10.25 12.48
C ASP A 151 -9.53 9.37 13.65
N ASP A 152 -8.71 8.36 13.35
CA ASP A 152 -8.14 7.43 14.31
C ASP A 152 -6.78 6.88 13.83
N GLU A 153 -6.08 6.18 14.73
CA GLU A 153 -4.79 5.56 14.42
C GLU A 153 -4.91 4.20 13.70
N ASP A 154 -6.12 3.67 13.48
CA ASP A 154 -6.35 2.37 12.83
C ASP A 154 -6.41 2.48 11.30
N TYR A 155 -5.34 2.99 10.69
CA TYR A 155 -5.18 3.01 9.24
C TYR A 155 -4.54 1.72 8.68
N LEU A 156 -4.62 1.50 7.37
CA LEU A 156 -3.88 0.45 6.65
C LEU A 156 -2.58 1.02 6.11
N GLU A 157 -1.45 0.76 6.75
CA GLU A 157 -0.13 1.17 6.21
C GLU A 157 0.27 0.28 5.02
N LEU A 158 0.72 0.90 3.93
CA LEU A 158 1.14 0.21 2.71
C LEU A 158 2.67 0.26 2.56
N SER A 159 3.26 -0.90 2.27
CA SER A 159 4.69 -1.14 2.05
C SER A 159 5.59 -0.45 3.11
N PRO A 160 5.37 -0.70 4.42
CA PRO A 160 6.14 -0.07 5.49
C PRO A 160 7.64 -0.36 5.41
N PHE A 161 8.01 -1.54 4.89
CA PHE A 161 9.40 -2.00 4.76
C PHE A 161 10.04 -1.70 3.40
N ALA A 162 9.39 -0.89 2.56
CA ALA A 162 9.98 -0.39 1.32
C ALA A 162 11.39 0.20 1.57
N GLY A 163 12.36 -0.14 0.71
CA GLY A 163 13.74 0.32 0.84
C GLY A 163 14.65 -0.60 1.66
N LEU A 164 14.12 -1.65 2.29
CA LEU A 164 14.91 -2.63 3.03
C LEU A 164 15.85 -3.41 2.11
N GLY A 165 17.15 -3.46 2.47
CA GLY A 165 18.15 -4.28 1.78
C GLY A 165 18.43 -3.88 0.33
N LEU A 166 18.26 -2.59 -0.01
CA LEU A 166 18.58 -2.07 -1.34
C LEU A 166 20.04 -1.63 -1.44
N PRO A 167 20.67 -1.78 -2.62
CA PRO A 167 22.12 -1.56 -2.79
C PRO A 167 22.55 -0.10 -2.63
N TYR A 168 21.64 0.86 -2.81
CA TYR A 168 21.92 2.29 -2.63
C TYR A 168 21.73 2.80 -1.20
N GLY A 169 21.59 1.90 -0.23
CA GLY A 169 21.64 2.20 1.20
C GLY A 169 20.29 2.26 1.89
N ASP A 170 20.32 2.69 3.14
CA ASP A 170 19.18 2.66 4.05
C ASP A 170 18.24 3.85 3.83
N ILE A 171 17.00 3.53 3.47
CA ILE A 171 15.93 4.48 3.21
C ILE A 171 14.65 3.93 3.84
N PRO A 172 14.50 4.05 5.16
CA PRO A 172 13.36 3.50 5.88
C PRO A 172 12.03 3.93 5.25
N SER A 173 11.15 2.95 5.03
CA SER A 173 9.86 3.13 4.37
C SER A 173 9.92 3.85 3.02
N ALA A 174 11.06 3.82 2.33
CA ALA A 174 11.32 4.57 1.11
C ALA A 174 11.16 6.10 1.26
N GLY A 175 11.37 6.64 2.48
CA GLY A 175 11.30 8.08 2.75
C GLY A 175 9.88 8.67 2.68
N CYS A 176 8.84 7.83 2.68
CA CYS A 176 7.45 8.27 2.78
C CYS A 176 6.56 7.20 3.43
N LEU A 177 5.52 7.66 4.10
CA LEU A 177 4.44 6.82 4.59
C LEU A 177 3.32 6.86 3.55
N THR A 178 2.82 5.68 3.19
CA THR A 178 1.65 5.54 2.32
C THR A 178 0.66 4.64 3.01
N GLY A 179 -0.63 4.93 2.89
CA GLY A 179 -1.64 4.12 3.54
C GLY A 179 -3.04 4.59 3.24
N ILE A 180 -4.00 3.96 3.91
CA ILE A 180 -5.43 4.26 3.78
C ILE A 180 -6.01 4.45 5.17
N GLY A 181 -6.47 5.66 5.46
CA GLY A 181 -7.05 6.02 6.75
C GLY A 181 -8.36 6.77 6.56
N LYS A 182 -9.14 6.89 7.64
CA LYS A 182 -10.39 7.67 7.60
C LYS A 182 -10.11 9.15 7.82
N ILE A 183 -10.75 10.00 7.03
CA ILE A 183 -10.81 11.45 7.23
C ILE A 183 -12.27 11.85 7.11
N ASN A 184 -12.88 12.33 8.20
CA ASN A 184 -14.31 12.60 8.31
C ASN A 184 -15.19 11.41 7.86
N GLY A 185 -14.81 10.19 8.27
CA GLY A 185 -15.51 8.94 7.97
C GLY A 185 -15.17 8.32 6.61
N LEU A 186 -14.55 9.06 5.70
CA LEU A 186 -14.19 8.60 4.35
C LEU A 186 -12.81 7.96 4.34
N TRP A 187 -12.68 6.79 3.71
CA TRP A 187 -11.39 6.18 3.42
C TRP A 187 -10.65 6.99 2.36
N CYS A 188 -9.50 7.54 2.74
CA CYS A 188 -8.63 8.30 1.85
C CYS A 188 -7.27 7.60 1.77
N VAL A 189 -6.69 7.57 0.56
CA VAL A 189 -5.27 7.23 0.42
C VAL A 189 -4.47 8.45 0.85
N PHE A 190 -3.47 8.25 1.70
CA PHE A 190 -2.49 9.28 2.01
C PHE A 190 -1.11 8.92 1.49
N ILE A 191 -0.37 9.93 1.06
CA ILE A 191 1.04 9.85 0.68
C ILE A 191 1.76 10.97 1.41
N ALA A 192 2.56 10.63 2.43
CA ALA A 192 3.17 11.59 3.33
C ALA A 192 4.69 11.45 3.34
N ASN A 193 5.41 12.49 2.94
CA ASN A 193 6.87 12.45 2.93
C ASN A 193 7.45 12.47 4.35
N ASP A 194 8.48 11.65 4.58
CA ASP A 194 9.29 11.73 5.79
C ASP A 194 10.55 12.54 5.50
N ALA A 195 10.50 13.84 5.80
CA ALA A 195 11.63 14.74 5.62
C ALA A 195 12.84 14.41 6.51
N THR A 196 12.68 13.57 7.54
CA THR A 196 13.83 13.10 8.34
C THR A 196 14.67 12.12 7.54
N VAL A 197 14.06 11.32 6.66
CA VAL A 197 14.77 10.34 5.83
C VAL A 197 15.36 11.03 4.61
N LYS A 198 16.67 11.30 4.65
CA LYS A 198 17.43 11.93 3.54
C LYS A 198 16.79 13.24 3.04
N GLY A 199 16.14 14.01 3.92
CA GLY A 199 15.48 15.27 3.55
C GLY A 199 14.18 15.07 2.74
N GLY A 200 13.57 13.89 2.79
CA GLY A 200 12.38 13.55 1.99
C GLY A 200 12.68 13.39 0.50
N THR A 201 13.96 13.21 0.14
CA THR A 201 14.40 13.07 -1.25
C THR A 201 13.86 11.77 -1.85
N ALA A 202 13.31 11.84 -3.06
CA ALA A 202 12.77 10.67 -3.76
C ALA A 202 13.90 9.82 -4.36
N TYR A 203 13.91 8.54 -3.99
CA TYR A 203 14.72 7.48 -4.60
C TYR A 203 13.88 6.64 -5.57
N PRO A 204 14.47 5.73 -6.37
CA PRO A 204 13.70 4.88 -7.28
C PRO A 204 12.58 4.12 -6.55
N ILE A 205 12.86 3.61 -5.35
CA ILE A 205 11.85 2.93 -4.53
C ILE A 205 10.77 3.85 -3.97
N THR A 206 11.09 5.13 -3.70
CA THR A 206 10.12 6.15 -3.29
C THR A 206 9.10 6.38 -4.40
N VAL A 207 9.56 6.56 -5.63
CA VAL A 207 8.69 6.72 -6.80
C VAL A 207 7.80 5.49 -6.97
N LYS A 208 8.39 4.28 -6.94
CA LYS A 208 7.63 3.03 -7.03
C LYS A 208 6.53 2.93 -5.96
N LYS A 209 6.83 3.35 -4.72
CA LYS A 209 5.88 3.36 -3.59
C LYS A 209 4.75 4.35 -3.78
N GLN A 210 5.05 5.57 -4.20
CA GLN A 210 4.05 6.59 -4.49
C GLN A 210 3.13 6.16 -5.64
N LEU A 211 3.70 5.64 -6.72
CA LEU A 211 2.92 5.12 -7.85
C LEU A 211 2.03 3.95 -7.43
N ARG A 212 2.50 3.03 -6.58
CA ARG A 212 1.65 1.95 -6.06
C ARG A 212 0.48 2.51 -5.24
N ALA A 213 0.71 3.50 -4.39
CA ALA A 213 -0.37 4.14 -3.63
C ALA A 213 -1.42 4.80 -4.54
N GLN A 214 -0.99 5.47 -5.63
CA GLN A 214 -1.91 6.02 -6.63
C GLN A 214 -2.66 4.91 -7.40
N VAL A 215 -2.02 3.78 -7.71
CA VAL A 215 -2.71 2.62 -8.32
C VAL A 215 -3.79 2.09 -7.37
N VAL A 216 -3.49 1.98 -6.07
CA VAL A 216 -4.48 1.58 -5.06
C VAL A 216 -5.62 2.60 -4.96
N ALA A 217 -5.32 3.91 -5.01
CA ALA A 217 -6.32 4.96 -5.07
C ALA A 217 -7.21 4.83 -6.32
N MET A 218 -6.63 4.65 -7.50
CA MET A 218 -7.36 4.48 -8.77
C MET A 218 -8.24 3.22 -8.77
N GLN A 219 -7.71 2.07 -8.36
CA GLN A 219 -8.40 0.78 -8.38
C GLN A 219 -9.60 0.75 -7.41
N ASN A 220 -9.49 1.43 -6.27
CA ASN A 220 -10.52 1.47 -5.24
C ASN A 220 -11.30 2.81 -5.23
N ARG A 221 -10.99 3.69 -6.18
CA ARG A 221 -11.53 5.06 -6.34
C ARG A 221 -11.38 5.96 -5.10
N LEU A 222 -10.33 5.84 -4.31
CA LEU A 222 -10.20 6.55 -3.04
C LEU A 222 -9.69 7.99 -3.25
N PRO A 223 -10.27 9.01 -2.58
CA PRO A 223 -9.67 10.35 -2.55
C PRO A 223 -8.22 10.28 -2.07
N SER A 224 -7.35 11.08 -2.68
CA SER A 224 -5.91 11.09 -2.41
C SER A 224 -5.50 12.35 -1.67
N VAL A 225 -4.82 12.20 -0.54
CA VAL A 225 -4.25 13.30 0.25
C VAL A 225 -2.73 13.23 0.27
N TYR A 226 -2.06 14.26 -0.23
CA TYR A 226 -0.60 14.35 -0.31
C TYR A 226 -0.06 15.27 0.78
N LEU A 227 0.74 14.75 1.72
CA LEU A 227 1.48 15.56 2.69
C LEU A 227 2.91 15.77 2.19
N VAL A 228 3.13 16.92 1.58
CA VAL A 228 4.33 17.21 0.78
C VAL A 228 5.40 17.89 1.63
N ASP A 229 6.54 17.22 1.76
CA ASP A 229 7.76 17.73 2.42
C ASP A 229 8.98 17.00 1.85
N SER A 230 9.37 17.37 0.62
CA SER A 230 10.39 16.69 -0.17
C SER A 230 11.48 17.63 -0.68
N GLY A 231 12.73 17.22 -0.50
CA GLY A 231 13.91 17.88 -1.07
C GLY A 231 14.11 17.70 -2.58
N GLY A 232 13.21 16.99 -3.27
CA GLY A 232 13.33 16.69 -4.71
C GLY A 232 13.80 15.27 -5.00
N ALA A 233 14.40 15.04 -6.17
CA ALA A 233 14.89 13.72 -6.60
C ALA A 233 16.35 13.48 -6.19
N PHE A 234 16.70 12.22 -5.90
CA PHE A 234 18.08 11.85 -5.60
C PHE A 234 18.91 11.83 -6.89
N LEU A 235 19.62 12.94 -7.15
CA LEU A 235 20.35 13.19 -8.39
C LEU A 235 21.27 12.05 -8.85
N PRO A 236 22.03 11.35 -7.97
CA PRO A 236 22.89 10.25 -8.41
C PRO A 236 22.15 9.08 -9.07
N LEU A 237 20.85 8.90 -8.81
CA LEU A 237 20.01 7.86 -9.40
C LEU A 237 18.94 8.42 -10.34
N GLN A 238 19.14 9.63 -10.88
CA GLN A 238 18.13 10.31 -11.71
C GLN A 238 17.64 9.47 -12.91
N SER A 239 18.50 8.63 -13.50
CA SER A 239 18.15 7.77 -14.64
C SER A 239 17.10 6.71 -14.28
N GLU A 240 16.97 6.36 -13.01
CA GLU A 240 15.97 5.42 -12.46
C GLU A 240 14.79 6.15 -11.80
N ILE A 241 14.75 7.49 -11.89
CA ILE A 241 13.74 8.34 -11.23
C ILE A 241 13.00 9.22 -12.23
N PHE A 242 13.58 9.55 -13.38
CA PHE A 242 13.03 10.56 -14.30
C PHE A 242 12.49 10.01 -15.63
N PRO A 243 13.24 9.23 -16.44
CA PRO A 243 12.93 9.13 -17.87
C PRO A 243 11.86 8.10 -18.30
N ASP A 244 11.63 7.02 -17.54
CA ASP A 244 10.78 5.91 -17.98
C ASP A 244 9.29 6.12 -17.63
N SER A 245 8.42 5.34 -18.26
CA SER A 245 6.97 5.34 -18.11
C SER A 245 6.46 5.20 -16.67
N ASN A 246 7.21 4.53 -15.79
CA ASN A 246 6.90 4.33 -14.38
C ASN A 246 7.87 5.09 -13.45
N HIS A 247 8.47 6.17 -13.94
CA HIS A 247 9.29 7.08 -13.16
C HIS A 247 8.47 8.29 -12.67
N GLY A 248 9.12 9.29 -12.06
CA GLY A 248 8.47 10.37 -11.31
C GLY A 248 7.43 11.16 -12.08
N GLY A 249 7.58 11.30 -13.41
CA GLY A 249 6.56 11.95 -14.26
C GLY A 249 5.20 11.23 -14.25
N ARG A 250 5.19 9.93 -13.95
CA ARG A 250 3.95 9.14 -13.87
C ARG A 250 3.07 9.56 -12.69
N THR A 251 3.65 10.13 -11.64
CA THR A 251 2.91 10.66 -10.48
C THR A 251 1.92 11.73 -10.94
N PHE A 252 2.38 12.68 -11.75
CA PHE A 252 1.57 13.79 -12.27
C PHE A 252 0.53 13.32 -13.29
N PHE A 253 0.91 12.37 -14.15
CA PHE A 253 -0.03 11.75 -15.08
C PHE A 253 -1.19 11.08 -14.35
N ASN A 254 -0.89 10.28 -13.32
CA ASN A 254 -1.91 9.60 -12.55
C ASN A 254 -2.80 10.60 -11.78
N GLU A 255 -2.22 11.66 -11.24
CA GLU A 255 -2.95 12.73 -10.54
C GLU A 255 -4.00 13.40 -11.46
N ALA A 256 -3.58 13.82 -12.65
CA ALA A 256 -4.50 14.41 -13.64
C ALA A 256 -5.59 13.42 -14.09
N VAL A 257 -5.22 12.16 -14.32
CA VAL A 257 -6.17 11.11 -14.72
C VAL A 257 -7.16 10.81 -13.60
N MET A 258 -6.71 10.73 -12.34
CA MET A 258 -7.56 10.53 -11.18
C MET A 258 -8.55 11.69 -11.01
N SER A 259 -8.10 12.94 -11.12
CA SER A 259 -9.01 14.10 -11.11
C SER A 259 -10.07 14.00 -12.22
N ALA A 260 -9.67 13.70 -13.46
CA ALA A 260 -10.63 13.49 -14.55
C ALA A 260 -11.60 12.30 -14.30
N MET A 261 -11.16 11.30 -13.53
CA MET A 261 -12.00 10.19 -13.08
C MET A 261 -12.92 10.54 -11.90
N LYS A 262 -12.94 11.81 -11.44
CA LYS A 262 -13.62 12.28 -10.23
C LYS A 262 -13.14 11.59 -8.96
N ILE A 263 -11.84 11.32 -8.88
CA ILE A 263 -11.16 10.88 -7.67
C ILE A 263 -10.43 12.10 -7.11
N PRO A 264 -10.92 12.74 -6.03
CA PRO A 264 -10.39 14.01 -5.56
C PRO A 264 -8.92 13.93 -5.17
N GLN A 265 -8.17 14.97 -5.53
CA GLN A 265 -6.75 15.11 -5.22
C GLN A 265 -6.56 16.33 -4.32
N VAL A 266 -6.06 16.13 -3.10
CA VAL A 266 -5.85 17.20 -2.11
C VAL A 266 -4.39 17.21 -1.67
N ALA A 267 -3.75 18.38 -1.63
CA ALA A 267 -2.35 18.49 -1.21
C ALA A 267 -2.18 19.41 0.00
N VAL A 268 -1.21 19.09 0.84
CA VAL A 268 -0.77 19.91 1.98
C VAL A 268 0.73 20.09 1.90
N VAL A 269 1.17 21.30 1.58
CA VAL A 269 2.58 21.68 1.51
C VAL A 269 3.04 22.10 2.91
N CYS A 270 3.53 21.11 3.65
CA CYS A 270 4.06 21.25 5.02
C CYS A 270 5.60 21.35 5.03
N GLY A 271 6.18 21.68 3.87
CA GLY A 271 7.61 21.65 3.68
C GLY A 271 8.11 22.09 2.31
N SER A 272 9.34 21.69 2.00
CA SER A 272 9.93 21.98 0.69
C SER A 272 9.19 21.20 -0.39
N CYS A 273 8.94 21.84 -1.53
CA CYS A 273 8.32 21.27 -2.71
C CYS A 273 8.99 21.85 -3.96
N THR A 274 10.07 21.21 -4.41
CA THR A 274 10.96 21.76 -5.44
C THR A 274 10.92 21.00 -6.76
N ALA A 275 11.17 21.71 -7.86
CA ALA A 275 11.32 21.18 -9.21
C ALA A 275 10.12 20.32 -9.63
N GLY A 276 10.31 19.06 -10.02
CA GLY A 276 9.21 18.18 -10.40
C GLY A 276 8.17 18.01 -9.29
N GLY A 277 8.59 17.99 -8.01
CA GLY A 277 7.67 17.84 -6.89
C GLY A 277 6.64 18.96 -6.77
N ALA A 278 6.96 20.17 -7.28
CA ALA A 278 6.06 21.33 -7.30
C ALA A 278 4.76 21.08 -8.06
N TYR A 279 4.74 20.10 -8.96
CA TYR A 279 3.53 19.73 -9.70
C TYR A 279 2.49 19.00 -8.85
N VAL A 280 2.86 18.35 -7.75
CA VAL A 280 1.87 17.69 -6.88
C VAL A 280 0.86 18.68 -6.31
N PRO A 281 1.24 19.72 -5.53
CA PRO A 281 0.24 20.65 -5.02
C PRO A 281 -0.43 21.50 -6.12
N THR A 282 0.27 21.80 -7.22
CA THR A 282 -0.30 22.68 -8.27
C THR A 282 -1.28 21.96 -9.19
N MET A 283 -1.19 20.64 -9.32
CA MET A 283 -2.13 19.80 -10.07
C MET A 283 -3.27 19.22 -9.21
N SER A 284 -3.13 19.30 -7.88
CA SER A 284 -4.20 18.91 -6.96
C SER A 284 -5.38 19.88 -7.05
N GLU A 285 -6.58 19.33 -6.86
CA GLU A 285 -7.85 20.06 -6.98
C GLU A 285 -7.96 21.14 -5.90
N GLU A 286 -7.56 20.82 -4.68
CA GLU A 286 -7.38 21.78 -3.60
C GLU A 286 -6.03 21.59 -2.91
N ALA A 287 -5.34 22.69 -2.63
CA ALA A 287 -4.02 22.69 -2.01
C ALA A 287 -3.93 23.69 -0.85
N VAL A 288 -3.37 23.21 0.26
CA VAL A 288 -3.08 23.99 1.47
C VAL A 288 -1.58 24.19 1.59
N ILE A 289 -1.12 25.40 1.93
CA ILE A 289 0.29 25.68 2.20
C ILE A 289 0.50 26.23 3.61
N VAL A 290 1.51 25.72 4.31
CA VAL A 290 1.83 26.17 5.67
C VAL A 290 2.86 27.29 5.63
N HIS A 291 2.53 28.44 6.20
CA HIS A 291 3.38 29.61 6.21
C HIS A 291 4.75 29.36 6.87
N ARG A 292 5.81 29.93 6.28
CA ARG A 292 7.22 29.87 6.72
C ARG A 292 7.91 28.51 6.65
N ILE A 293 7.18 27.42 6.44
CA ILE A 293 7.76 26.08 6.31
C ILE A 293 7.45 25.45 4.95
N GLY A 294 6.32 25.80 4.35
CA GLY A 294 5.87 25.36 3.03
C GLY A 294 6.42 26.27 1.94
N THR A 295 7.06 25.67 0.93
CA THR A 295 7.59 26.41 -0.22
C THR A 295 7.42 25.63 -1.51
N ILE A 296 6.99 26.27 -2.59
CA ILE A 296 6.83 25.67 -3.93
C ILE A 296 7.69 26.45 -4.94
N PHE A 297 8.57 25.79 -5.68
CA PHE A 297 9.31 26.44 -6.78
C PHE A 297 9.89 25.43 -7.76
N LEU A 298 10.05 25.82 -9.03
CA LEU A 298 10.72 24.99 -10.03
C LEU A 298 12.24 24.88 -9.78
N GLY A 299 12.84 25.90 -9.19
CA GLY A 299 14.24 25.93 -8.78
C GLY A 299 14.38 26.69 -7.49
N GLY A 300 14.99 26.09 -6.47
CA GLY A 300 15.17 26.75 -5.17
C GLY A 300 16.23 27.85 -5.20
N PRO A 301 16.37 28.60 -4.08
CA PRO A 301 17.33 29.70 -4.01
C PRO A 301 18.77 29.39 -4.43
N PRO A 302 19.35 28.20 -4.14
CA PRO A 302 20.67 27.86 -4.64
C PRO A 302 20.76 27.85 -6.17
N LEU A 303 19.70 27.41 -6.85
CA LEU A 303 19.65 27.35 -8.31
C LEU A 303 19.44 28.73 -8.93
N VAL A 304 18.58 29.56 -8.32
CA VAL A 304 18.37 30.96 -8.73
C VAL A 304 19.68 31.75 -8.64
N LYS A 305 20.38 31.64 -7.51
CA LYS A 305 21.69 32.27 -7.30
C LYS A 305 22.73 31.78 -8.31
N ALA A 306 22.76 30.48 -8.59
CA ALA A 306 23.70 29.92 -9.57
C ALA A 306 23.42 30.39 -11.01
N ALA A 307 22.14 30.56 -11.37
CA ALA A 307 21.74 30.92 -12.73
C ALA A 307 21.78 32.44 -13.01
N THR A 308 21.46 33.27 -12.01
CA THR A 308 21.24 34.71 -12.20
C THR A 308 22.11 35.60 -11.32
N GLY A 309 22.72 35.05 -10.27
CA GLY A 309 23.41 35.81 -9.22
C GLY A 309 22.47 36.43 -8.18
N GLU A 310 21.15 36.33 -8.35
CA GLU A 310 20.17 36.88 -7.41
C GLU A 310 20.17 36.11 -6.08
N GLU A 311 20.16 36.84 -4.97
CA GLU A 311 19.94 36.27 -3.63
C GLU A 311 18.50 36.51 -3.21
N VAL A 312 17.73 35.43 -3.13
CA VAL A 312 16.32 35.44 -2.73
C VAL A 312 16.09 34.41 -1.63
N SER A 313 15.20 34.71 -0.68
CA SER A 313 14.85 33.74 0.36
C SER A 313 13.87 32.69 -0.15
N PRO A 314 13.78 31.49 0.46
CA PRO A 314 12.77 30.50 0.08
C PRO A 314 11.32 31.03 0.21
N GLU A 315 11.04 31.87 1.21
CA GLU A 315 9.70 32.45 1.43
C GLU A 315 9.36 33.49 0.37
N ASP A 316 10.31 34.33 -0.04
CA ASP A 316 10.09 35.34 -1.08
C ASP A 316 9.97 34.71 -2.47
N LEU A 317 10.72 33.64 -2.73
CA LEU A 317 10.73 32.95 -4.03
C LEU A 317 9.49 32.09 -4.27
N GLY A 318 8.95 31.48 -3.21
CA GLY A 318 7.93 30.43 -3.34
C GLY A 318 7.18 30.12 -2.05
N GLY A 319 7.07 31.08 -1.13
CA GLY A 319 6.41 30.89 0.15
C GLY A 319 4.89 30.90 0.08
N ALA A 320 4.26 30.70 1.24
CA ALA A 320 2.81 30.59 1.36
C ALA A 320 2.06 31.81 0.84
N ARG A 321 2.55 33.03 1.13
CA ARG A 321 1.90 34.28 0.68
C ARG A 321 1.94 34.44 -0.83
N LEU A 322 3.09 34.18 -1.45
CA LEU A 322 3.22 34.25 -2.91
C LEU A 322 2.23 33.32 -3.61
N HIS A 323 2.05 32.11 -3.08
CA HIS A 323 1.17 31.12 -3.70
C HIS A 323 -0.32 31.33 -3.42
N SER A 324 -0.68 31.84 -2.25
CA SER A 324 -2.08 32.08 -1.87
C SER A 324 -2.61 33.47 -2.25
N GLU A 325 -1.75 34.49 -2.35
CA GLU A 325 -2.17 35.87 -2.58
C GLU A 325 -1.87 36.37 -4.01
N VAL A 326 -0.85 35.81 -4.67
CA VAL A 326 -0.34 36.34 -5.96
C VAL A 326 -0.51 35.35 -7.12
N SER A 327 0.09 34.17 -7.01
CA SER A 327 0.14 33.22 -8.14
C SER A 327 -1.06 32.29 -8.24
N GLY A 328 -1.81 32.05 -7.15
CA GLY A 328 -2.95 31.12 -7.14
C GLY A 328 -2.56 29.64 -7.22
N CYS A 329 -1.27 29.30 -7.08
CA CYS A 329 -0.78 27.91 -7.08
C CYS A 329 -1.35 27.04 -5.94
N VAL A 330 -1.90 27.67 -4.90
CA VAL A 330 -2.55 27.02 -3.75
C VAL A 330 -3.81 27.80 -3.37
N ASP A 331 -4.76 27.12 -2.74
CA ASP A 331 -6.09 27.68 -2.46
C ASP A 331 -6.22 28.17 -1.02
N HIS A 332 -5.51 27.52 -0.10
CA HIS A 332 -5.64 27.76 1.32
C HIS A 332 -4.30 28.11 1.97
N PHE A 333 -4.26 29.25 2.65
CA PHE A 333 -3.16 29.64 3.52
C PHE A 333 -3.40 29.12 4.93
N ALA A 334 -2.41 28.44 5.52
CA ALA A 334 -2.43 28.05 6.92
C ALA A 334 -1.25 28.67 7.67
N ALA A 335 -1.51 29.29 8.81
CA ALA A 335 -0.46 29.90 9.64
C ALA A 335 0.38 28.85 10.38
N ALA A 336 -0.18 27.67 10.63
CA ALA A 336 0.47 26.55 11.30
C ALA A 336 -0.01 25.19 10.75
N GLU A 337 0.72 24.12 11.06
CA GLU A 337 0.39 22.78 10.56
C GLU A 337 -0.97 22.28 11.07
N ILE A 338 -1.35 22.58 12.31
CA ILE A 338 -2.66 22.17 12.88
C ILE A 338 -3.81 22.73 12.05
N GLU A 339 -3.77 24.03 11.75
CA GLU A 339 -4.76 24.71 10.91
C GLU A 339 -4.80 24.12 9.49
N ALA A 340 -3.65 23.70 8.95
CA ALA A 340 -3.60 23.06 7.64
C ALA A 340 -4.33 21.71 7.62
N TYR A 341 -4.20 20.89 8.68
CA TYR A 341 -4.92 19.62 8.77
C TYR A 341 -6.41 19.80 9.04
N GLU A 342 -6.80 20.79 9.85
CA GLU A 342 -8.22 21.18 10.01
C GLU A 342 -8.83 21.63 8.68
N CYS A 343 -8.13 22.49 7.94
CA CYS A 343 -8.52 22.90 6.60
C CYS A 343 -8.65 21.70 5.66
N THR A 344 -7.68 20.78 5.67
CA THR A 344 -7.73 19.55 4.86
C THR A 344 -8.94 18.69 5.19
N ARG A 345 -9.27 18.52 6.48
CA ARG A 345 -10.49 17.82 6.90
C ARG A 345 -11.74 18.52 6.37
N ASN A 346 -11.78 19.86 6.44
CA ASN A 346 -12.90 20.64 5.88
C ASN A 346 -13.03 20.43 4.38
N ILE A 347 -11.93 20.41 3.61
CA ILE A 347 -11.93 20.05 2.18
C ILE A 347 -12.54 18.66 1.96
N ILE A 348 -12.13 17.65 2.74
CA ILE A 348 -12.71 16.31 2.61
C ILE A 348 -14.24 16.31 2.88
N SER A 349 -14.73 17.18 3.75
CA SER A 349 -16.17 17.30 4.03
C SER A 349 -16.99 17.93 2.89
N THR A 350 -16.36 18.69 1.98
CA THR A 350 -17.03 19.32 0.83
C THR A 350 -17.12 18.42 -0.39
N LEU A 351 -16.45 17.27 -0.39
CA LEU A 351 -16.41 16.33 -1.53
C LEU A 351 -17.78 15.76 -1.92
N ASN A 352 -18.80 15.93 -1.07
CA ASN A 352 -20.17 15.49 -1.31
C ASN A 352 -20.25 13.97 -1.56
N TYR A 353 -19.51 13.20 -0.76
CA TYR A 353 -19.56 11.74 -0.74
C TYR A 353 -20.63 11.27 0.26
N GLU A 354 -21.30 10.17 -0.05
CA GLU A 354 -22.06 9.43 0.94
C GLU A 354 -21.10 8.57 1.76
N LEU A 355 -21.31 8.52 3.08
CA LEU A 355 -20.53 7.64 3.94
C LEU A 355 -20.99 6.19 3.73
N PRO A 356 -20.07 5.21 3.68
CA PRO A 356 -20.46 3.81 3.64
C PRO A 356 -21.35 3.44 4.83
N GLU A 357 -22.50 2.81 4.58
CA GLU A 357 -23.31 2.26 5.66
C GLU A 357 -22.51 1.20 6.42
N GLU A 358 -22.51 1.30 7.76
CA GLU A 358 -22.08 0.20 8.62
C GLU A 358 -23.08 -0.94 8.45
N ASP A 359 -22.62 -2.10 7.94
CA ASP A 359 -23.50 -3.24 7.72
C ASP A 359 -24.12 -3.67 9.06
N SER A 360 -25.45 -3.57 9.18
CA SER A 360 -26.22 -3.91 10.39
C SER A 360 -26.22 -5.40 10.75
N THR A 361 -25.70 -6.28 9.88
CA THR A 361 -25.53 -7.70 10.19
C THR A 361 -24.33 -7.87 11.11
N GLN A 362 -24.59 -8.24 12.36
CA GLN A 362 -23.57 -8.65 13.32
C GLN A 362 -22.71 -9.76 12.70
N ALA A 363 -21.43 -9.47 12.45
CA ALA A 363 -20.50 -10.48 11.97
C ALA A 363 -20.31 -11.56 13.04
N GLU A 364 -20.32 -12.82 12.63
CA GLU A 364 -19.95 -13.93 13.51
C GLU A 364 -18.42 -14.02 13.57
N GLU A 365 -17.84 -14.06 14.77
CA GLU A 365 -16.44 -14.42 14.93
C GLU A 365 -16.18 -15.86 14.45
N PRO A 366 -14.96 -16.19 13.99
CA PRO A 366 -14.59 -17.57 13.70
C PRO A 366 -14.73 -18.45 14.96
N LEU A 367 -15.08 -19.73 14.78
CA LEU A 367 -15.17 -20.69 15.88
C LEU A 367 -13.80 -21.08 16.45
N TYR A 368 -12.75 -20.94 15.64
CA TYR A 368 -11.38 -21.28 16.00
C TYR A 368 -10.53 -20.02 16.20
N ASN A 369 -9.59 -20.06 17.14
CA ASN A 369 -8.77 -18.90 17.47
C ASN A 369 -7.89 -18.48 16.28
N VAL A 370 -7.89 -17.18 15.96
CA VAL A 370 -7.03 -16.58 14.92
C VAL A 370 -5.55 -16.69 15.25
N ASP A 371 -5.17 -16.74 16.52
CA ASP A 371 -3.76 -16.87 16.95
C ASP A 371 -3.14 -18.20 16.51
N ASP A 372 -3.96 -19.23 16.29
CA ASP A 372 -3.50 -20.53 15.76
C ASP A 372 -2.89 -20.40 14.36
N LEU A 373 -3.19 -19.32 13.61
CA LEU A 373 -2.60 -19.06 12.30
C LEU A 373 -1.06 -19.03 12.35
N MET A 374 -0.49 -18.66 13.50
CA MET A 374 0.97 -18.72 13.72
C MET A 374 1.52 -20.14 13.62
N GLY A 375 0.80 -21.16 14.12
CA GLY A 375 1.21 -22.56 13.98
C GLY A 375 0.75 -23.21 12.68
N LEU A 376 -0.11 -22.55 11.90
CA LEU A 376 -0.53 -22.99 10.56
C LEU A 376 0.34 -22.43 9.45
N ALA A 377 1.12 -21.36 9.72
CA ALA A 377 2.07 -20.79 8.77
C ALA A 377 3.24 -21.76 8.50
N PRO A 378 3.36 -22.31 7.28
CA PRO A 378 4.33 -23.35 7.00
C PRO A 378 5.78 -22.83 7.09
N HIS A 379 6.63 -23.52 7.85
CA HIS A 379 8.08 -23.28 7.83
C HIS A 379 8.67 -23.58 6.44
N CYS A 380 8.25 -24.67 5.82
CA CYS A 380 8.52 -25.02 4.44
C CYS A 380 7.34 -25.82 3.88
N TYR A 381 7.32 -26.09 2.59
CA TYR A 381 6.17 -26.75 1.96
C TYR A 381 5.83 -28.12 2.57
N ASN A 382 6.83 -28.90 2.99
CA ASN A 382 6.63 -30.21 3.66
C ASN A 382 5.93 -30.11 5.03
N HIS A 383 5.89 -28.91 5.62
CA HIS A 383 5.15 -28.61 6.85
C HIS A 383 3.82 -27.88 6.57
N SER A 384 3.34 -27.92 5.31
CA SER A 384 2.00 -27.42 4.97
C SER A 384 0.94 -28.33 5.59
N MET A 385 -0.11 -27.70 6.11
CA MET A 385 -1.30 -28.37 6.62
C MET A 385 -2.50 -28.06 5.72
N ASP A 386 -3.63 -28.74 5.92
CA ASP A 386 -4.83 -28.48 5.10
C ASP A 386 -5.23 -27.00 5.21
N VAL A 387 -5.34 -26.33 4.06
CA VAL A 387 -5.65 -24.90 4.00
C VAL A 387 -7.04 -24.57 4.57
N ARG A 388 -7.94 -25.55 4.69
CA ARG A 388 -9.22 -25.40 5.41
C ARG A 388 -9.01 -24.98 6.86
N LEU A 389 -7.92 -25.40 7.51
CA LEU A 389 -7.58 -24.97 8.87
C LEU A 389 -7.34 -23.45 8.92
N ILE A 390 -6.70 -22.89 7.90
CA ILE A 390 -6.50 -21.44 7.76
C ILE A 390 -7.85 -20.76 7.47
N VAL A 391 -8.61 -21.25 6.48
CA VAL A 391 -9.92 -20.66 6.11
C VAL A 391 -10.91 -20.66 7.28
N SER A 392 -10.91 -21.70 8.12
CA SER A 392 -11.79 -21.79 9.30
C SER A 392 -11.53 -20.68 10.33
N ARG A 393 -10.32 -20.11 10.36
CA ARG A 393 -9.92 -19.01 11.26
C ARG A 393 -10.10 -17.63 10.63
N LEU A 394 -10.38 -17.58 9.33
CA LEU A 394 -10.58 -16.33 8.61
C LEU A 394 -12.06 -16.01 8.38
N THR A 395 -12.93 -17.02 8.35
CA THR A 395 -14.33 -16.90 7.91
C THR A 395 -15.31 -16.79 9.07
N ASP A 396 -16.39 -16.05 8.86
CA ASP A 396 -17.43 -15.81 9.88
C ASP A 396 -18.08 -17.12 10.31
N GLY A 397 -18.12 -17.38 11.62
CA GLY A 397 -18.63 -18.63 12.19
C GLY A 397 -17.90 -19.88 11.68
N SER A 398 -16.69 -19.72 11.13
CA SER A 398 -15.95 -20.77 10.41
C SER A 398 -16.78 -21.44 9.31
N ARG A 399 -17.64 -20.67 8.62
CA ARG A 399 -18.56 -21.18 7.61
C ARG A 399 -18.01 -21.00 6.20
N PHE A 400 -18.04 -22.07 5.42
CA PHE A 400 -17.51 -22.06 4.06
C PHE A 400 -18.27 -23.04 3.15
N GLN A 401 -18.87 -22.52 2.08
CA GLN A 401 -19.52 -23.32 1.05
C GLN A 401 -18.50 -23.71 -0.02
N GLU A 402 -17.92 -24.90 0.13
CA GLU A 402 -16.94 -25.41 -0.83
C GLU A 402 -17.58 -25.66 -2.20
N PHE A 403 -16.91 -25.17 -3.25
CA PHE A 403 -17.26 -25.38 -4.64
C PHE A 403 -16.40 -26.51 -5.23
N LYS A 404 -17.04 -27.44 -5.94
CA LYS A 404 -16.36 -28.61 -6.54
C LYS A 404 -15.44 -29.33 -5.53
N ALA A 405 -15.96 -29.63 -4.35
CA ALA A 405 -15.17 -30.20 -3.25
C ALA A 405 -14.45 -31.52 -3.59
N ARG A 406 -14.98 -32.29 -4.54
CA ARG A 406 -14.44 -33.59 -4.97
C ARG A 406 -13.68 -33.56 -6.31
N TYR A 407 -13.45 -32.38 -6.88
CA TYR A 407 -12.77 -32.21 -8.18
C TYR A 407 -11.67 -31.16 -8.06
N GLY A 408 -10.47 -31.43 -8.58
CA GLY A 408 -9.33 -30.52 -8.44
C GLY A 408 -9.03 -30.19 -6.98
N THR A 409 -8.97 -31.22 -6.11
CA THR A 409 -8.82 -31.09 -4.65
C THR A 409 -7.54 -30.39 -4.15
N PRO A 410 -6.44 -30.31 -4.92
CA PRO A 410 -5.30 -29.45 -4.58
C PRO A 410 -5.60 -27.95 -4.57
N LEU A 411 -6.75 -27.51 -5.08
CA LEU A 411 -7.20 -26.12 -5.02
C LEU A 411 -8.54 -26.06 -4.29
N LEU A 412 -8.53 -25.44 -3.10
CA LEU A 412 -9.75 -25.13 -2.36
C LEU A 412 -10.41 -23.91 -3.00
N THR A 413 -11.68 -24.03 -3.37
CA THR A 413 -12.48 -22.89 -3.80
C THR A 413 -13.86 -22.91 -3.16
N GLY A 414 -14.44 -21.74 -2.90
CA GLY A 414 -15.75 -21.67 -2.27
C GLY A 414 -16.11 -20.29 -1.74
N PHE A 415 -17.33 -20.17 -1.25
CA PHE A 415 -17.89 -18.91 -0.77
C PHE A 415 -17.88 -18.86 0.76
N ALA A 416 -17.56 -17.70 1.31
CA ALA A 416 -17.65 -17.41 2.73
C ALA A 416 -18.04 -15.96 2.99
N ARG A 417 -18.12 -15.62 4.28
CA ARG A 417 -18.15 -14.23 4.73
C ARG A 417 -16.93 -13.93 5.61
N ILE A 418 -16.44 -12.70 5.52
CA ILE A 418 -15.44 -12.16 6.42
C ILE A 418 -15.96 -10.80 6.88
N GLU A 419 -16.23 -10.66 8.17
CA GLU A 419 -16.80 -9.44 8.77
C GLU A 419 -18.08 -8.99 8.05
N GLY A 420 -18.95 -9.96 7.72
CA GLY A 420 -20.22 -9.74 7.01
C GLY A 420 -20.10 -9.58 5.50
N HIS A 421 -18.90 -9.39 4.95
CA HIS A 421 -18.66 -9.24 3.51
C HIS A 421 -18.60 -10.60 2.82
N GLN A 422 -19.41 -10.81 1.78
CA GLN A 422 -19.37 -12.04 0.98
C GLN A 422 -18.14 -12.06 0.08
N VAL A 423 -17.41 -13.18 0.08
CA VAL A 423 -16.16 -13.35 -0.66
C VAL A 423 -16.08 -14.74 -1.32
N GLY A 424 -15.37 -14.81 -2.43
CA GLY A 424 -14.92 -16.06 -3.04
C GLY A 424 -13.47 -16.32 -2.67
N ILE A 425 -13.17 -17.47 -2.09
CA ILE A 425 -11.79 -17.84 -1.71
C ILE A 425 -11.24 -18.84 -2.73
N VAL A 426 -10.00 -18.64 -3.15
CA VAL A 426 -9.20 -19.53 -3.99
C VAL A 426 -7.87 -19.79 -3.29
N ALA A 427 -7.65 -21.00 -2.81
CA ALA A 427 -6.53 -21.30 -1.91
C ALA A 427 -5.79 -22.57 -2.32
N ASN A 428 -4.45 -22.52 -2.37
CA ASN A 428 -3.64 -23.70 -2.63
C ASN A 428 -3.70 -24.67 -1.44
N ASN A 429 -3.90 -25.94 -1.75
CA ASN A 429 -3.79 -27.07 -0.82
C ASN A 429 -2.87 -28.17 -1.40
N GLY A 430 -2.08 -27.81 -2.42
CA GLY A 430 -1.37 -28.75 -3.29
C GLY A 430 -0.90 -28.08 -4.58
N GLU A 431 -0.30 -28.88 -5.46
CA GLU A 431 0.10 -28.49 -6.81
C GLU A 431 -1.11 -28.10 -7.67
N LEU A 432 -0.97 -27.07 -8.51
CA LEU A 432 -2.02 -26.63 -9.41
C LEU A 432 -2.14 -27.56 -10.65
N THR A 433 -2.82 -28.68 -10.46
CA THR A 433 -3.08 -29.67 -11.52
C THR A 433 -3.98 -29.15 -12.64
N TYR A 434 -4.17 -29.96 -13.69
CA TYR A 434 -5.11 -29.68 -14.77
C TYR A 434 -6.54 -29.43 -14.26
N GLU A 435 -7.07 -30.33 -13.43
CA GLU A 435 -8.42 -30.24 -12.87
C GLU A 435 -8.55 -29.06 -11.91
N ALA A 436 -7.52 -28.83 -11.08
CA ALA A 436 -7.46 -27.70 -10.18
C ALA A 436 -7.51 -26.36 -10.94
N SER A 437 -6.77 -26.26 -12.05
CA SER A 437 -6.78 -25.08 -12.92
C SER A 437 -8.16 -24.85 -13.56
N LEU A 438 -8.81 -25.90 -14.09
CA LEU A 438 -10.16 -25.78 -14.65
C LEU A 438 -11.20 -25.40 -13.59
N LYS A 439 -11.06 -25.92 -12.37
CA LYS A 439 -11.88 -25.53 -11.21
C LYS A 439 -11.68 -24.05 -10.87
N GLY A 440 -10.42 -23.61 -10.80
CA GLY A 440 -10.05 -22.22 -10.53
C GLY A 440 -10.65 -21.27 -11.57
N SER A 441 -10.46 -21.54 -12.86
CA SER A 441 -11.04 -20.73 -13.95
C SER A 441 -12.54 -20.55 -13.81
N HIS A 442 -13.28 -21.65 -13.63
CA HIS A 442 -14.73 -21.60 -13.50
C HIS A 442 -15.14 -20.82 -12.24
N PHE A 443 -14.48 -21.06 -11.11
CA PHE A 443 -14.84 -20.38 -9.87
C PHE A 443 -14.58 -18.88 -9.92
N VAL A 444 -13.45 -18.45 -10.50
CA VAL A 444 -13.13 -17.03 -10.72
C VAL A 444 -14.20 -16.36 -11.60
N GLN A 445 -14.56 -16.99 -12.72
CA GLN A 445 -15.63 -16.49 -13.60
C GLN A 445 -16.98 -16.42 -12.89
N LEU A 446 -17.28 -17.38 -12.01
CA LEU A 446 -18.52 -17.39 -11.24
C LEU A 446 -18.58 -16.24 -10.22
N CYS A 447 -17.45 -15.93 -9.57
CA CYS A 447 -17.38 -14.79 -8.66
C CYS A 447 -17.50 -13.47 -9.41
N ASP A 448 -16.82 -13.36 -10.56
CA ASP A 448 -16.90 -12.18 -11.43
C ASP A 448 -18.32 -11.94 -11.94
N GLN A 449 -19.00 -12.98 -12.43
CA GLN A 449 -20.41 -12.90 -12.87
C GLN A 449 -21.38 -12.46 -11.75
N ARG A 450 -21.02 -12.68 -10.49
CA ARG A 450 -21.87 -12.40 -9.32
C ARG A 450 -21.43 -11.15 -8.56
N ASP A 451 -20.47 -10.39 -9.08
CA ASP A 451 -19.87 -9.23 -8.41
C ASP A 451 -19.32 -9.56 -7.00
N ILE A 452 -18.73 -10.74 -6.83
CA ILE A 452 -18.17 -11.20 -5.55
C ILE A 452 -16.64 -10.99 -5.55
N PRO A 453 -16.09 -10.23 -4.58
CA PRO A 453 -14.64 -10.08 -4.42
C PRO A 453 -13.93 -11.42 -4.22
N LEU A 454 -12.74 -11.54 -4.79
CA LEU A 454 -11.90 -12.73 -4.73
C LEU A 454 -10.75 -12.57 -3.74
N ILE A 455 -10.53 -13.60 -2.93
CA ILE A 455 -9.38 -13.73 -2.02
C ILE A 455 -8.54 -14.92 -2.46
N PHE A 456 -7.27 -14.67 -2.77
CA PHE A 456 -6.29 -15.69 -3.13
C PHE A 456 -5.37 -15.98 -1.93
N LEU A 457 -5.27 -17.25 -1.52
CA LEU A 457 -4.31 -17.71 -0.51
C LEU A 457 -3.24 -18.57 -1.20
N GLN A 458 -2.04 -18.02 -1.36
CA GLN A 458 -0.97 -18.67 -2.11
C GLN A 458 -0.06 -19.53 -1.22
N ASN A 459 0.02 -20.81 -1.56
CA ASN A 459 0.99 -21.77 -1.02
C ASN A 459 1.31 -22.82 -2.09
N THR A 460 2.04 -22.39 -3.10
CA THR A 460 2.45 -23.23 -4.23
C THR A 460 3.36 -24.35 -3.77
N ALA A 461 3.03 -25.57 -4.21
CA ALA A 461 3.94 -26.71 -4.12
C ALA A 461 5.19 -26.45 -4.94
N PRO A 462 6.41 -26.68 -4.42
CA PRO A 462 7.59 -26.69 -5.26
C PRO A 462 7.40 -27.79 -6.31
N GLU A 463 7.42 -27.40 -7.59
CA GLU A 463 7.28 -28.38 -8.67
C GLU A 463 8.50 -29.32 -8.63
N PRO A 464 8.29 -30.65 -8.63
CA PRO A 464 9.38 -31.58 -8.82
C PRO A 464 9.98 -31.36 -10.20
N ALA A 465 11.27 -31.66 -10.36
CA ALA A 465 11.96 -31.67 -11.64
C ALA A 465 11.04 -32.24 -12.72
N HIS A 466 10.63 -31.43 -13.69
CA HIS A 466 9.83 -31.95 -14.79
C HIS A 466 10.62 -33.07 -15.44
N THR A 467 10.20 -34.31 -15.23
CA THR A 467 10.68 -35.41 -16.04
C THR A 467 10.17 -35.12 -17.44
N PHE A 468 11.01 -34.49 -18.28
CA PHE A 468 10.78 -34.21 -19.69
C PHE A 468 10.79 -35.53 -20.48
N SER A 469 9.85 -36.41 -20.13
CA SER A 469 9.60 -37.65 -20.83
C SER A 469 8.50 -37.42 -21.85
N GLN A 470 8.68 -37.99 -23.04
CA GLN A 470 7.66 -38.04 -24.07
C GLN A 470 6.34 -38.65 -23.53
N THR A 471 6.43 -39.58 -22.58
CA THR A 471 5.24 -40.22 -21.97
C THR A 471 4.40 -39.29 -21.09
N LYS A 472 4.96 -38.19 -20.60
CA LYS A 472 4.24 -37.19 -19.78
C LYS A 472 3.93 -35.90 -20.54
N ALA A 473 4.37 -35.78 -21.80
CA ALA A 473 4.25 -34.55 -22.59
C ALA A 473 2.79 -34.11 -22.76
N GLU A 474 1.88 -35.05 -23.04
CA GLU A 474 0.45 -34.74 -23.21
C GLU A 474 -0.16 -34.17 -21.92
N SER A 475 0.05 -34.83 -20.77
CA SER A 475 -0.43 -34.36 -19.48
C SER A 475 0.11 -32.97 -19.13
N ASN A 476 1.41 -32.74 -19.37
CA ASN A 476 2.05 -31.44 -19.14
C ASN A 476 1.45 -30.35 -20.04
N THR A 477 1.20 -30.64 -21.31
CA THR A 477 0.56 -29.71 -22.25
C THR A 477 -0.89 -29.40 -21.86
N ASN A 478 -1.65 -30.40 -21.42
CA ASN A 478 -3.01 -30.19 -20.93
C ASN A 478 -3.02 -29.28 -19.70
N ARG A 479 -2.12 -29.53 -18.74
CA ARG A 479 -1.95 -28.67 -17.57
C ARG A 479 -1.58 -27.25 -17.96
N LEU A 480 -0.61 -27.07 -18.85
CA LEU A 480 -0.21 -25.75 -19.37
C LEU A 480 -1.41 -24.98 -19.96
N LYS A 481 -2.23 -25.64 -20.78
CA LYS A 481 -3.44 -25.05 -21.37
C LYS A 481 -4.46 -24.64 -20.31
N ALA A 482 -4.68 -25.48 -19.30
CA ALA A 482 -5.62 -25.18 -18.23
C ALA A 482 -5.14 -24.04 -17.32
N GLN A 483 -3.86 -24.02 -16.97
CA GLN A 483 -3.23 -22.93 -16.21
C GLN A 483 -3.31 -21.62 -16.99
N GLY A 484 -3.04 -21.63 -18.31
CA GLY A 484 -3.22 -20.47 -19.17
C GLY A 484 -4.66 -19.96 -19.17
N SER A 485 -5.65 -20.86 -19.17
CA SER A 485 -7.07 -20.50 -19.08
C SER A 485 -7.42 -19.85 -17.73
N MET A 486 -6.82 -20.33 -16.63
CA MET A 486 -7.00 -19.75 -15.29
C MET A 486 -6.36 -18.37 -15.20
N MET A 487 -5.15 -18.20 -15.73
CA MET A 487 -4.50 -16.88 -15.82
C MET A 487 -5.37 -15.89 -16.59
N SER A 488 -5.97 -16.30 -17.72
CA SER A 488 -6.91 -15.46 -18.46
C SER A 488 -8.15 -15.09 -17.63
N ALA A 489 -8.72 -16.05 -16.89
CA ALA A 489 -9.86 -15.77 -16.01
C ALA A 489 -9.51 -14.76 -14.91
N VAL A 490 -8.34 -14.92 -14.26
CA VAL A 490 -7.87 -14.02 -13.18
C VAL A 490 -7.54 -12.63 -13.70
N ALA A 491 -6.87 -12.53 -14.86
CA ALA A 491 -6.54 -11.25 -15.47
C ALA A 491 -7.81 -10.47 -15.87
N CYS A 492 -8.80 -11.15 -16.46
CA CYS A 492 -10.03 -10.52 -16.95
C CYS A 492 -11.09 -10.29 -15.87
N ALA A 493 -10.97 -10.91 -14.69
CA ALA A 493 -11.90 -10.69 -13.59
C ALA A 493 -11.90 -9.21 -13.18
N SER A 494 -13.08 -8.61 -13.29
CA SER A 494 -13.37 -7.20 -13.00
C SER A 494 -13.65 -6.94 -11.52
N VAL A 495 -14.06 -7.99 -10.80
CA VAL A 495 -14.25 -7.93 -9.35
C VAL A 495 -12.93 -7.64 -8.60
N PRO A 496 -13.00 -7.02 -7.42
CA PRO A 496 -11.83 -6.77 -6.58
C PRO A 496 -11.10 -8.07 -6.20
N LYS A 497 -9.77 -8.03 -6.22
CA LYS A 497 -8.89 -9.17 -5.94
C LYS A 497 -7.94 -8.83 -4.79
N ILE A 498 -7.91 -9.66 -3.76
CA ILE A 498 -6.97 -9.56 -2.64
C ILE A 498 -6.14 -10.84 -2.59
N THR A 499 -4.82 -10.70 -2.50
CA THR A 499 -3.90 -11.84 -2.44
C THR A 499 -3.14 -11.85 -1.12
N VAL A 500 -3.08 -13.00 -0.46
CA VAL A 500 -2.20 -13.24 0.69
C VAL A 500 -1.31 -14.43 0.38
N VAL A 501 0.00 -14.20 0.35
CA VAL A 501 0.98 -15.28 0.22
C VAL A 501 1.27 -15.82 1.61
N ILE A 502 0.75 -17.02 1.88
CA ILE A 502 0.81 -17.68 3.19
C ILE A 502 1.98 -18.67 3.31
N GLY A 503 2.60 -19.03 2.19
CA GLY A 503 3.75 -19.95 2.13
C GLY A 503 4.57 -19.73 0.87
N GLY A 504 4.68 -20.77 0.03
CA GLY A 504 5.40 -20.69 -1.25
C GLY A 504 4.63 -19.93 -2.33
N CYS A 505 5.32 -19.14 -3.14
CA CYS A 505 4.84 -18.51 -4.36
C CYS A 505 5.93 -18.64 -5.41
N HIS A 506 5.79 -19.66 -6.27
CA HIS A 506 6.85 -20.06 -7.19
C HIS A 506 6.37 -20.17 -8.64
N GLY A 507 7.24 -19.80 -9.57
CA GLY A 507 7.07 -20.07 -10.99
C GLY A 507 5.74 -19.56 -11.58
N GLY A 508 5.15 -20.36 -12.46
CA GLY A 508 3.93 -20.01 -13.19
C GLY A 508 2.68 -19.96 -12.32
N GLU A 509 2.64 -20.63 -11.16
CA GLU A 509 1.47 -20.60 -10.28
C GLU A 509 1.25 -19.23 -9.65
N SER A 510 2.33 -18.45 -9.44
CA SER A 510 2.23 -17.05 -9.00
C SER A 510 1.29 -16.24 -9.90
N TYR A 511 1.29 -16.52 -11.20
CA TYR A 511 0.43 -15.86 -12.18
C TYR A 511 -1.03 -16.32 -12.06
N ALA A 512 -1.25 -17.64 -12.03
CA ALA A 512 -2.58 -18.21 -11.95
C ALA A 512 -3.30 -17.87 -10.62
N MET A 513 -2.55 -17.63 -9.54
CA MET A 513 -3.09 -17.31 -8.23
C MET A 513 -3.14 -15.80 -7.92
N CYS A 514 -3.12 -14.94 -8.95
CA CYS A 514 -3.22 -13.48 -8.80
C CYS A 514 -2.04 -12.83 -8.04
N GLY A 515 -0.80 -13.19 -8.42
CA GLY A 515 0.41 -12.50 -7.97
C GLY A 515 0.49 -11.06 -8.48
N ARG A 516 1.60 -10.37 -8.16
CA ARG A 516 1.75 -8.91 -8.39
C ARG A 516 1.47 -8.45 -9.83
N ALA A 517 1.81 -9.25 -10.83
CA ALA A 517 1.63 -8.93 -12.24
C ALA A 517 0.16 -9.05 -12.74
N PHE A 518 -0.75 -9.55 -11.90
CA PHE A 518 -2.18 -9.70 -12.21
C PHE A 518 -3.03 -8.65 -11.48
N ASP A 519 -2.38 -7.57 -11.04
CA ASP A 519 -2.97 -6.34 -10.50
C ASP A 519 -4.03 -6.55 -9.41
N PRO A 520 -3.75 -7.32 -8.34
CA PRO A 520 -4.65 -7.35 -7.20
C PRO A 520 -4.79 -5.95 -6.56
N ASN A 521 -5.99 -5.64 -6.06
CA ASN A 521 -6.25 -4.43 -5.29
C ASN A 521 -5.28 -4.33 -4.10
N PHE A 522 -5.02 -5.46 -3.45
CA PHE A 522 -4.05 -5.57 -2.36
C PHE A 522 -3.31 -6.92 -2.44
N LEU A 523 -2.00 -6.93 -2.19
CA LEU A 523 -1.20 -8.15 -2.06
C LEU A 523 -0.34 -8.08 -0.80
N PHE A 524 -0.50 -9.05 0.10
CA PHE A 524 0.29 -9.16 1.34
C PHE A 524 1.05 -10.48 1.41
N LEU A 525 2.13 -10.48 2.18
CA LEU A 525 2.91 -11.68 2.50
C LEU A 525 2.84 -11.96 3.99
N TRP A 526 2.81 -13.23 4.37
CA TRP A 526 3.21 -13.63 5.72
C TRP A 526 4.73 -13.59 5.87
N PRO A 527 5.27 -13.47 7.10
CA PRO A 527 6.70 -13.36 7.32
C PRO A 527 7.49 -14.61 6.92
N ASN A 528 6.85 -15.78 6.92
CA ASN A 528 7.43 -17.05 6.46
C ASN A 528 7.40 -17.21 4.93
N ALA A 529 6.64 -16.39 4.22
CA ALA A 529 6.41 -16.55 2.79
C ALA A 529 7.71 -16.51 1.97
N ARG A 530 7.69 -17.21 0.83
CA ARG A 530 8.79 -17.27 -0.13
C ARG A 530 8.28 -16.98 -1.53
N VAL A 531 8.83 -15.94 -2.17
CA VAL A 531 8.44 -15.51 -3.52
C VAL A 531 9.64 -15.60 -4.46
N SER A 532 9.60 -16.49 -5.43
CA SER A 532 10.71 -16.65 -6.37
C SER A 532 10.30 -17.30 -7.68
N ILE A 533 11.20 -17.25 -8.66
CA ILE A 533 11.01 -17.99 -9.91
C ILE A 533 11.05 -19.50 -9.69
N LEU A 534 11.88 -19.96 -8.75
CA LEU A 534 12.13 -21.35 -8.40
C LEU A 534 12.29 -21.46 -6.88
N ALA A 535 11.71 -22.50 -6.28
CA ALA A 535 11.86 -22.74 -4.85
C ALA A 535 13.33 -22.99 -4.48
N PRO A 536 13.83 -22.43 -3.37
CA PRO A 536 15.16 -22.79 -2.85
C PRO A 536 15.32 -24.30 -2.69
N GLY A 537 16.51 -24.83 -2.99
CA GLY A 537 16.81 -26.26 -2.91
C GLY A 537 16.45 -27.08 -4.15
N HIS A 538 15.88 -26.46 -5.19
CA HIS A 538 15.44 -27.14 -6.42
C HIS A 538 16.22 -26.69 -7.67
N SER A 539 17.38 -26.04 -7.50
CA SER A 539 18.24 -25.51 -8.58
C SER A 539 18.98 -26.58 -9.39
N ASP A 540 19.14 -27.78 -8.80
CA ASP A 540 19.71 -28.99 -9.40
C ASP A 540 19.02 -29.41 -10.71
N THR A 541 17.75 -29.02 -10.86
CA THR A 541 16.98 -29.23 -12.08
C THR A 541 17.49 -28.46 -13.30
N PHE A 542 18.24 -27.36 -13.10
CA PHE A 542 18.71 -26.48 -14.17
C PHE A 542 20.23 -26.40 -14.29
N VAL A 543 20.96 -26.85 -13.26
CA VAL A 543 22.40 -26.65 -13.12
C VAL A 543 23.06 -27.95 -12.69
N GLN A 544 24.22 -28.25 -13.26
CA GLN A 544 24.84 -29.58 -13.15
C GLN A 544 26.03 -29.65 -12.20
N THR A 545 26.67 -28.51 -11.88
CA THR A 545 27.83 -28.51 -10.98
C THR A 545 27.39 -28.24 -9.54
N GLU A 546 27.96 -28.96 -8.58
CA GLU A 546 27.60 -28.82 -7.16
C GLU A 546 27.88 -27.40 -6.62
N GLU A 547 28.96 -26.77 -7.10
CA GLU A 547 29.33 -25.41 -6.72
C GLU A 547 28.27 -24.38 -7.17
N GLU A 548 27.81 -24.46 -8.42
CA GLU A 548 26.79 -23.56 -8.94
C GLU A 548 25.42 -23.82 -8.28
N ILE A 549 25.07 -25.08 -8.03
CA ILE A 549 23.83 -25.47 -7.32
C ILE A 549 23.81 -24.79 -5.94
N THR A 550 24.92 -24.85 -5.21
CA THR A 550 25.05 -24.27 -3.87
C THR A 550 24.89 -22.74 -3.94
N GLN A 551 25.62 -22.08 -4.83
CA GLN A 551 25.55 -20.62 -4.99
C GLN A 551 24.14 -20.12 -5.38
N ILE A 552 23.46 -20.82 -6.27
CA ILE A 552 22.11 -20.45 -6.70
C ILE A 552 21.10 -20.68 -5.57
N ASN A 553 21.24 -21.76 -4.79
CA ASN A 553 20.34 -22.00 -3.67
C ASN A 553 20.51 -20.96 -2.55
N GLU A 554 21.74 -20.55 -2.25
CA GLU A 554 22.00 -19.45 -1.29
C GLU A 554 21.35 -18.14 -1.76
N MET A 555 21.53 -17.80 -3.04
CA MET A 555 20.89 -16.63 -3.65
C MET A 555 19.36 -16.73 -3.60
N LEU A 556 18.78 -17.88 -3.97
CA LEU A 556 17.34 -18.09 -3.92
C LEU A 556 16.79 -17.99 -2.50
N GLU A 557 17.48 -18.51 -1.49
CA GLU A 557 17.03 -18.42 -0.09
C GLU A 557 16.97 -16.96 0.38
N GLU A 558 17.97 -16.14 0.05
CA GLU A 558 17.99 -14.72 0.39
C GLU A 558 16.91 -13.95 -0.39
N GLU A 559 16.94 -14.04 -1.72
CA GLU A 559 16.12 -13.23 -2.62
C GLU A 559 14.64 -13.63 -2.62
N SER A 560 14.31 -14.84 -2.14
CA SER A 560 12.92 -15.29 -2.04
C SER A 560 12.23 -14.87 -0.74
N SER A 561 12.96 -14.40 0.26
CA SER A 561 12.37 -14.02 1.55
C SER A 561 11.32 -12.91 1.44
N ALA A 562 10.29 -12.96 2.29
CA ALA A 562 9.27 -11.91 2.35
C ALA A 562 9.86 -10.50 2.60
N PHE A 563 10.95 -10.41 3.36
CA PHE A 563 11.64 -9.16 3.64
C PHE A 563 12.41 -8.61 2.43
N PHE A 564 12.96 -9.48 1.58
CA PHE A 564 13.57 -9.07 0.31
C PHE A 564 12.52 -8.56 -0.68
N SER A 565 11.39 -9.27 -0.76
CA SER A 565 10.21 -8.93 -1.58
C SER A 565 9.65 -7.55 -1.23
N THR A 566 9.35 -7.34 0.06
CA THR A 566 8.69 -6.11 0.52
C THR A 566 9.59 -4.89 0.42
N GLY A 567 10.91 -5.06 0.58
CA GLY A 567 11.91 -4.01 0.32
C GLY A 567 11.86 -3.49 -1.12
N ARG A 568 11.38 -4.31 -2.07
CA ARG A 568 11.27 -4.05 -3.51
C ARG A 568 9.84 -3.82 -4.00
N LEU A 569 8.84 -3.80 -3.11
CA LEU A 569 7.42 -3.59 -3.44
C LEU A 569 6.84 -4.63 -4.41
N TRP A 570 7.25 -5.89 -4.30
CA TRP A 570 6.49 -6.97 -4.94
C TRP A 570 5.15 -7.21 -4.25
N ASP A 571 5.03 -6.69 -3.03
CA ASP A 571 3.84 -6.70 -2.18
C ASP A 571 3.54 -5.31 -1.58
N ASP A 572 2.37 -5.20 -0.99
CA ASP A 572 1.86 -4.03 -0.28
C ASP A 572 2.16 -4.09 1.23
N GLY A 573 2.91 -5.09 1.69
CA GLY A 573 3.36 -5.22 3.06
C GLY A 573 3.43 -6.68 3.54
N VAL A 574 4.31 -6.90 4.52
CA VAL A 574 4.32 -8.11 5.33
C VAL A 574 3.35 -7.91 6.50
N ILE A 575 2.44 -8.87 6.71
CA ILE A 575 1.47 -8.88 7.82
C ILE A 575 1.68 -10.14 8.66
N LEU A 576 1.41 -10.08 9.96
CA LEU A 576 1.49 -11.27 10.80
C LEU A 576 0.32 -12.22 10.49
N PRO A 577 0.50 -13.55 10.57
CA PRO A 577 -0.55 -14.52 10.25
C PRO A 577 -1.88 -14.26 10.98
N GLN A 578 -1.84 -13.99 12.29
CA GLN A 578 -3.01 -13.71 13.12
C GLN A 578 -3.75 -12.41 12.73
N ASP A 579 -3.06 -11.45 12.10
CA ASP A 579 -3.67 -10.18 11.68
C ASP A 579 -4.43 -10.30 10.35
N THR A 580 -4.33 -11.44 9.66
CA THR A 580 -4.86 -11.64 8.30
C THR A 580 -6.36 -11.31 8.22
N ARG A 581 -7.18 -11.80 9.16
CA ARG A 581 -8.63 -11.52 9.16
C ARG A 581 -8.91 -10.02 9.29
N LYS A 582 -8.22 -9.32 10.20
CA LYS A 582 -8.35 -7.87 10.39
C LYS A 582 -7.97 -7.10 9.12
N VAL A 583 -6.86 -7.48 8.49
CA VAL A 583 -6.37 -6.84 7.25
C VAL A 583 -7.36 -7.07 6.10
N LEU A 584 -7.84 -8.31 5.91
CA LEU A 584 -8.84 -8.64 4.89
C LEU A 584 -10.13 -7.84 5.09
N SER A 585 -10.63 -7.77 6.33
CA SER A 585 -11.79 -6.94 6.68
C SER A 585 -11.59 -5.48 6.30
N LYS A 586 -10.44 -4.90 6.64
CA LYS A 586 -10.12 -3.50 6.31
C LYS A 586 -10.08 -3.29 4.80
N CYS A 587 -9.44 -4.17 4.04
CA CYS A 587 -9.43 -4.14 2.58
C CYS A 587 -10.85 -4.20 1.99
N LEU A 588 -11.71 -5.09 2.50
CA LEU A 588 -13.10 -5.23 2.02
C LEU A 588 -13.94 -3.99 2.31
N LYS A 589 -13.78 -3.37 3.48
CA LYS A 589 -14.43 -2.09 3.84
C LYS A 589 -13.98 -0.94 2.92
N ILE A 590 -12.68 -0.87 2.64
CA ILE A 590 -12.10 0.12 1.71
C ILE A 590 -12.66 -0.08 0.30
N ILE A 591 -12.68 -1.32 -0.19
CA ILE A 591 -13.22 -1.67 -1.52
C ILE A 591 -14.70 -1.31 -1.64
N LYS A 592 -15.49 -1.51 -0.58
CA LYS A 592 -16.94 -1.22 -0.56
C LYS A 592 -17.24 0.27 -0.75
N GLN A 593 -16.33 1.18 -0.36
CA GLN A 593 -16.56 2.63 -0.47
C GLN A 593 -16.85 3.10 -1.90
N GLN A 594 -16.32 2.41 -2.92
CA GLN A 594 -16.56 2.78 -4.32
C GLN A 594 -18.04 2.70 -4.75
N GLU A 595 -18.90 2.07 -3.94
CA GLU A 595 -20.35 1.99 -4.17
C GLU A 595 -21.07 3.30 -3.77
N TYR A 596 -20.46 4.11 -2.91
CA TYR A 596 -21.04 5.32 -2.31
C TYR A 596 -20.58 6.62 -3.00
N GLN A 597 -20.04 6.51 -4.21
CA GLN A 597 -19.56 7.66 -4.99
C GLN A 597 -20.62 8.14 -5.97
N MET A 598 -20.84 9.44 -6.02
CA MET A 598 -21.74 10.05 -6.99
C MET A 598 -21.21 9.89 -8.43
N SER A 599 -22.04 9.29 -9.29
CA SER A 599 -21.86 9.10 -10.75
C SER A 599 -20.48 8.63 -11.21
N ARG A 600 -20.42 7.38 -11.70
CA ARG A 600 -19.24 6.79 -12.38
C ARG A 600 -19.05 7.32 -13.82
N GLU A 601 -19.86 8.27 -14.29
CA GLU A 601 -19.74 8.82 -15.65
C GLU A 601 -18.48 9.67 -15.79
N LYS A 602 -17.71 9.37 -16.84
CA LYS A 602 -16.45 10.04 -17.16
C LYS A 602 -16.73 11.45 -17.69
N MET A 603 -16.34 12.49 -16.95
CA MET A 603 -15.97 13.76 -17.58
C MET A 603 -14.54 13.63 -18.12
N ARG A 604 -14.29 14.10 -19.34
CA ARG A 604 -12.99 13.90 -20.01
C ARG A 604 -11.93 14.94 -19.65
N THR A 605 -12.24 15.91 -18.79
CA THR A 605 -11.35 17.02 -18.45
C THR A 605 -11.07 17.03 -16.96
N PRO A 606 -9.79 17.06 -16.52
CA PRO A 606 -9.46 17.29 -15.12
C PRO A 606 -9.93 18.69 -14.70
N LEU A 607 -10.04 18.92 -13.38
CA LEU A 607 -10.18 20.27 -12.87
C LEU A 607 -8.88 21.03 -13.14
N LEU A 608 -9.01 22.26 -13.64
CA LEU A 608 -7.89 23.12 -13.96
C LEU A 608 -7.84 24.27 -12.96
N ARG A 609 -6.65 24.49 -12.40
CA ARG A 609 -6.31 25.69 -11.64
C ARG A 609 -5.99 26.81 -12.65
N LEU A 610 -6.89 27.81 -12.75
CA LEU A 610 -6.83 28.90 -13.73
C LEU A 610 -6.31 30.20 -13.13
#